data_AF-A0A1N7GPE3-F1
#
_entry.id   AF-A0A1N7GPE3-F1
#
_cell.length_a   1.000
_cell.length_b   1.000
_cell.length_c   1.000
_cell.angle_alpha   90.00
_cell.angle_beta   90.00
_cell.angle_gamma   90.00
#
_symmetry.space_group_name_H-M   'P 1'
#
loop_
_entity.id
_entity.type
_entity.pdbx_description
1 polymer ?
#
loop_
_entity_poly.entity_id
_entity_poly.type
_entity_poly.pdbx_seq_one_letter_code
_entity_poly.pdbx_strand_id
1 'polypeptide(L)' 'MRAFLESDTGFYYVIGLFTIGVFLVALAALAVVSPAGIGAAELGGLIVGFLVFMLVYFVSMAVHRLEERDGP' A
#
# COMPACT_ATOMS: atom_id res chain seq x y z
N MET A 1 16.27 -10.79 -10.20
CA MET A 1 14.81 -10.93 -9.95
C MET A 1 14.49 -12.08 -9.01
N ARG A 2 15.01 -13.30 -9.21
CA ARG A 2 14.79 -14.43 -8.26
C ARG A 2 15.23 -14.14 -6.82
N ALA A 3 16.45 -13.64 -6.61
CA ALA A 3 16.96 -13.35 -5.26
C ALA A 3 16.19 -12.24 -4.49
N PHE A 4 15.43 -11.37 -5.19
CA PHE A 4 14.62 -10.32 -4.54
C PHE A 4 13.22 -10.83 -4.15
N LEU A 5 12.77 -11.92 -4.79
CA LEU A 5 11.52 -12.60 -4.47
C LEU A 5 11.73 -13.76 -3.47
N GLU A 6 12.95 -14.24 -3.31
CA GLU A 6 13.35 -15.20 -2.26
C GLU A 6 13.61 -14.51 -0.91
N SER A 7 13.74 -13.18 -0.88
CA SER A 7 13.74 -12.39 0.35
C SER A 7 12.31 -12.02 0.70
N ASP A 8 11.79 -12.52 1.82
CA ASP A 8 10.45 -12.19 2.33
C ASP A 8 10.26 -10.67 2.40
N THR A 9 11.29 -9.93 2.84
CA THR A 9 11.31 -8.46 2.83
C THR A 9 11.12 -7.85 1.43
N GLY A 10 11.81 -8.38 0.41
CA GLY A 10 11.69 -7.89 -0.96
C GLY A 10 10.30 -8.13 -1.55
N PHE A 11 9.69 -9.27 -1.23
CA PHE A 11 8.31 -9.58 -1.59
C PHE A 11 7.30 -8.58 -0.98
N TYR A 12 7.42 -8.27 0.32
CA TYR A 12 6.55 -7.28 0.97
C TYR A 12 6.67 -5.88 0.36
N TYR A 13 7.87 -5.45 -0.07
CA TYR A 13 7.99 -4.18 -0.78
C TYR A 13 7.27 -4.17 -2.13
N VAL A 14 7.36 -5.26 -2.89
CA VAL A 14 6.68 -5.39 -4.19
C VAL A 14 5.16 -5.37 -4.02
N ILE A 15 4.62 -6.09 -3.04
CA ILE A 15 3.18 -6.10 -2.74
C ILE A 15 2.71 -4.72 -2.27
N GLY A 16 3.51 -4.03 -1.45
CA GLY A 16 3.21 -2.65 -1.02
C GLY A 16 3.13 -1.70 -2.21
N LEU A 17 4.12 -1.75 -3.11
CA LEU A 17 4.13 -0.93 -4.33
C LEU A 17 2.98 -1.27 -5.27
N PHE A 18 2.67 -2.56 -5.44
CA PHE A 18 1.55 -3.01 -6.24
C PHE A 18 0.22 -2.47 -5.70
N THR A 19 0.02 -2.54 -4.38
CA THR A 19 -1.18 -2.06 -3.71
C THR A 19 -1.36 -0.55 -3.89
N ILE A 20 -0.29 0.23 -3.74
CA ILE A 20 -0.28 1.67 -4.05
C ILE A 20 -0.64 1.90 -5.51
N GLY A 21 -0.05 1.14 -6.44
CA GLY A 21 -0.34 1.24 -7.87
C GLY A 21 -1.82 1.02 -8.18
N VAL A 22 -2.42 -0.05 -7.64
CA VAL A 22 -3.85 -0.35 -7.80
C VAL A 22 -4.71 0.79 -7.28
N PHE A 23 -4.38 1.35 -6.11
CA PHE A 23 -5.11 2.48 -5.54
C PHE A 23 -5.05 3.72 -6.45
N LEU A 24 -3.87 4.07 -6.96
CA LEU A 24 -3.70 5.20 -7.88
C LEU A 24 -4.45 4.99 -9.20
N VAL A 25 -4.43 3.77 -9.75
CA VAL A 25 -5.20 3.42 -10.95
C VAL A 25 -6.70 3.54 -10.69
N ALA A 26 -7.18 3.10 -9.54
CA ALA A 26 -8.58 3.24 -9.16
C ALA A 26 -8.99 4.72 -9.02
N LEU A 27 -8.14 5.57 -8.41
CA LEU A 27 -8.37 7.01 -8.34
C LEU A 27 -8.42 7.66 -9.73
N ALA A 28 -7.50 7.27 -10.63
CA ALA A 28 -7.50 7.75 -12.00
C ALA A 28 -8.76 7.33 -12.76
N ALA A 29 -9.18 6.06 -12.62
CA ALA A 29 -10.42 5.55 -13.22
C ALA A 29 -11.65 6.31 -12.68
N LEU A 30 -11.68 6.56 -11.37
CA LEU A 30 -12.76 7.29 -10.72
C LEU A 30 -12.87 8.74 -11.23
N ALA A 31 -11.74 9.42 -11.43
CA ALA A 31 -11.69 10.76 -11.99
C ALA A 31 -12.23 10.81 -13.44
N VAL A 32 -12.05 9.73 -14.22
CA VAL A 32 -12.56 9.64 -15.59
C VAL A 32 -14.06 9.29 -15.62
N VAL A 33 -14.51 8.36 -14.78
CA VAL A 33 -15.89 7.82 -14.82
C VAL A 33 -16.88 8.73 -14.10
N SER A 34 -16.45 9.47 -13.07
CA SER A 34 -17.32 10.37 -12.29
C SER A 34 -16.81 11.82 -12.32
N PRO A 35 -16.95 12.53 -13.46
CA PRO A 35 -16.43 13.89 -13.62
C PRO A 35 -17.19 14.94 -12.80
N ALA A 36 -18.42 14.64 -12.35
CA ALA A 36 -19.17 15.48 -11.41
C ALA A 36 -18.56 15.48 -9.99
N GLY A 37 -17.57 14.61 -9.75
CA GLY A 37 -16.71 14.63 -8.56
C GLY A 37 -17.25 13.84 -7.38
N ILE A 38 -16.35 13.17 -6.68
CA ILE A 38 -16.55 12.80 -5.28
C ILE A 38 -16.33 14.05 -4.43
N GLY A 39 -17.17 14.26 -3.40
CA GLY A 39 -16.98 15.38 -2.48
C GLY A 39 -15.60 15.36 -1.82
N ALA A 40 -15.09 16.55 -1.47
CA ALA A 40 -13.73 16.69 -0.93
C ALA A 40 -13.54 15.91 0.37
N ALA A 41 -14.59 15.79 1.19
CA ALA A 41 -14.56 15.04 2.44
C ALA A 41 -14.45 13.53 2.20
N GLU A 42 -15.24 13.00 1.26
CA GLU A 42 -15.23 11.58 0.89
C GLU A 42 -13.91 11.18 0.23
N LEU A 43 -13.39 12.01 -0.68
CA LEU A 43 -12.08 11.78 -1.30
C LEU A 43 -10.94 11.88 -0.27
N GLY A 44 -11.00 12.88 0.61
CA GLY A 44 -10.06 13.04 1.71
C GLY A 44 -10.06 11.83 2.63
N GLY A 45 -11.24 11.35 3.03
CA GLY A 45 -11.41 10.15 3.84
C GLY A 45 -10.85 8.89 3.16
N LEU A 46 -11.09 8.72 1.86
CA LEU A 46 -10.56 7.61 1.08
C LEU A 46 -9.02 7.61 1.06
N ILE A 47 -8.41 8.76 0.77
CA ILE A 47 -6.95 8.90 0.72
C ILE A 47 -6.34 8.68 2.10
N VAL A 48 -6.89 9.32 3.15
CA VAL A 48 -6.39 9.18 4.52
C VAL A 48 -6.53 7.73 4.99
N GLY A 49 -7.67 7.10 4.76
CA GLY A 49 -7.90 5.69 5.10
C GLY A 49 -6.90 4.76 4.42
N PHE A 50 -6.63 4.99 3.13
CA PHE A 50 -5.62 4.22 2.40
C PHE A 50 -4.21 4.42 2.98
N LEU A 51 -3.83 5.66 3.32
CA LEU A 51 -2.52 5.94 3.91
C LEU A 51 -2.37 5.30 5.30
N VAL A 52 -3.41 5.32 6.12
CA VAL A 52 -3.43 4.61 7.42
C VAL A 52 -3.30 3.11 7.23
N PHE A 53 -4.02 2.53 6.27
CA PHE A 53 -3.88 1.13 5.91
C PHE A 53 -2.44 0.78 5.49
N MET A 54 -1.84 1.58 4.61
CA MET A 54 -0.45 1.38 4.19
C MET A 54 0.54 1.55 5.33
N LEU A 55 0.30 2.48 6.25
CA LEU A 55 1.11 2.65 7.45
C LEU A 55 1.11 1.38 8.29
N VAL A 56 -0.06 0.81 8.58
CA VAL A 56 -0.19 -0.45 9.32
C VAL A 56 0.56 -1.57 8.61
N TYR A 57 0.38 -1.69 7.29
CA TYR A 57 1.10 -2.65 6.47
C TYR A 57 2.63 -2.55 6.63
N PHE A 58 3.19 -1.33 6.51
CA PHE A 58 4.63 -1.12 6.66
C PHE A 58 5.12 -1.34 8.10
N VAL A 59 4.31 -1.02 9.11
CA VAL A 59 4.65 -1.32 10.51
C VAL A 59 4.69 -2.83 10.73
N SER A 60 3.71 -3.58 10.25
CA SER A 60 3.72 -5.05 10.33
C SER A 60 4.94 -5.65 9.64
N MET A 61 5.30 -5.16 8.47
CA MET A 61 6.51 -5.56 7.77
C MET A 61 7.79 -5.23 8.57
N ALA A 62 7.85 -4.05 9.19
CA ALA A 62 9.00 -3.65 9.99
C ALA A 62 9.16 -4.54 11.23
N VAL A 63 8.05 -4.89 11.90
CA VAL A 63 8.05 -5.83 13.03
C VAL A 63 8.54 -7.20 12.59
N HIS A 64 7.98 -7.74 11.49
CA HIS A 64 8.39 -9.04 10.96
C HIS A 64 9.90 -9.10 10.66
N ARG A 65 10.44 -8.03 10.05
CA ARG A 65 11.88 -7.92 9.79
C ARG A 65 12.72 -7.86 11.07
N LEU A 66 12.21 -7.22 12.13
CA LEU A 66 12.90 -7.18 13.42
C LEU A 66 12.90 -8.57 14.08
N GLU A 67 11.78 -9.29 14.03
CA GLU A 67 11.68 -10.68 14.51
C GLU A 67 12.66 -11.62 13.78
N GLU A 68 12.75 -11.52 12.46
CA GLU A 68 13.73 -12.29 11.67
C GLU A 68 15.19 -11.98 12.05
N ARG A 69 15.47 -10.72 12.42
CA ARG A 69 16.83 -10.27 12.77
C ARG A 69 17.24 -10.72 14.18
N ASP A 70 16.32 -10.67 15.13
CA ASP A 70 16.61 -10.93 16.54
C ASP A 70 16.55 -12.43 16.88
N GLY A 71 15.97 -13.26 16.00
CA GLY A 71 15.95 -14.72 16.10
C GLY A 71 15.05 -15.28 17.22
N PRO A 72 14.58 -16.54 17.12
CA PRO A 72 13.96 -17.23 18.25
C PRO A 72 14.96 -17.58 19.36
#